data_AF-A0A7S0BMQ9-F1
#
_entry.id   AF-A0A7S0BMQ9-F1
#
_cell.length_a   1.000
_cell.length_b   1.000
_cell.length_c   1.000
_cell.angle_alpha   90.00
_cell.angle_beta   90.00
_cell.angle_gamma   90.00
#
_symmetry.space_group_name_H-M   'P 1'
#
loop_
_entity.id
_entity.type
_entity.pdbx_description
1 polymer ?
#
loop_
_entity_poly.entity_id
_entity_poly.type
_entity_poly.pdbx_seq_one_letter_code
_entity_poly.pdbx_strand_id
1 'polypeptide(L)'
;EKTISKDVPSFQEAISRLQKYWADKGCIVWHPYNHEVGAGTMNPATFLRVLGPEPWSVAYDEPSIRPDDSRYGDNPNRVQRHTQFQVIMKPAPKNCQELLLGSFQVLGIDTAAHDVRFVEDNWESPALGAWGLGWEVWLDGMEVTQFTYFQQAGGYTCDPVSLEITYGLERIMMSLQKKNHFKDIVFSPGGISYGDIFMQNEVEMSKYNMDQANIERNQILFDAYEKEALDMIESRLPVPAYNYLLKASHTFNILDARGAVGVTERAAFFRRMRNLAREVSGLWYDRRKELGFPLLSPESHSKEQEVQRKEWQMMAEAVPFVLEVGTEELPADDVDHAITQFERHLKELLISSGLGYGSFRAFATPRRLIAIINDLASRQADSEEEVKGPPRKIAVDENGELTGAALGFCKKNGVDAADVEWRDLKGQSYLYATIKTKGRHAGEILSESLPSVISKIGFVKTMRWNASGTAFSRPIRWITALLGDEEIVFEYAGIKSGRESCGLRVSGGLAPKIPIGSAADFESAIRSRRIVLGVSERRERIREMVLKTASSVGGTIADEYTGLGE
;
A
#
# COMPACT_ATOMS: atom_id res chain seq x y z
N GLU A 1 -3.60 -41.10 -7.21
CA GLU A 1 -2.23 -41.40 -7.71
C GLU A 1 -1.20 -40.63 -6.89
N LYS A 2 -0.17 -41.32 -6.38
CA LYS A 2 0.94 -40.76 -5.58
C LYS A 2 2.09 -40.18 -6.44
N THR A 3 1.82 -39.94 -7.72
CA THR A 3 2.77 -39.41 -8.70
C THR A 3 2.37 -37.99 -9.11
N ILE A 4 3.37 -37.15 -9.35
CA ILE A 4 3.23 -35.78 -9.87
C ILE A 4 4.03 -35.66 -11.17
N SER A 5 3.66 -34.70 -12.03
CA SER A 5 4.46 -34.40 -13.23
C SER A 5 5.88 -33.98 -12.83
N LYS A 6 6.88 -34.28 -13.67
CA LYS A 6 8.29 -33.91 -13.42
C LYS A 6 8.49 -32.40 -13.22
N ASP A 7 7.64 -31.58 -13.80
CA ASP A 7 7.74 -30.12 -13.76
C ASP A 7 7.07 -29.50 -12.51
N VAL A 8 6.28 -30.28 -11.78
CA VAL A 8 5.57 -29.84 -10.56
C VAL A 8 6.38 -30.25 -9.32
N PRO A 9 6.70 -29.33 -8.40
CA PRO A 9 7.43 -29.69 -7.19
C PRO A 9 6.59 -30.53 -6.22
N SER A 10 7.26 -31.40 -5.47
CA SER A 10 6.74 -31.94 -4.21
C SER A 10 6.66 -30.86 -3.13
N PHE A 11 5.93 -31.11 -2.03
CA PHE A 11 5.79 -30.13 -0.94
C PHE A 11 7.16 -29.71 -0.35
N GLN A 12 8.07 -30.68 -0.12
CA GLN A 12 9.41 -30.39 0.38
C GLN A 12 10.24 -29.55 -0.61
N GLU A 13 10.11 -29.81 -1.91
CA GLU A 13 10.84 -29.07 -2.94
C GLU A 13 10.31 -27.65 -3.08
N ALA A 14 9.01 -27.44 -2.90
CA ALA A 14 8.41 -26.10 -2.89
C ALA A 14 9.01 -25.24 -1.77
N ILE A 15 9.15 -25.79 -0.55
CA ILE A 15 9.83 -25.11 0.57
C ILE A 15 11.27 -24.78 0.19
N SER A 16 12.05 -25.75 -0.31
CA SER A 16 13.45 -25.51 -0.68
C SER A 16 13.60 -24.46 -1.80
N ARG A 17 12.70 -24.46 -2.79
CA ARG A 17 12.69 -23.47 -3.88
C ARG A 17 12.38 -22.06 -3.36
N LEU A 18 11.43 -21.92 -2.44
CA LEU A 18 11.11 -20.62 -1.81
C LEU A 18 12.26 -20.14 -0.92
N GLN A 19 12.83 -21.01 -0.08
CA GLN A 19 14.01 -20.68 0.74
C GLN A 19 15.15 -20.18 -0.14
N LYS A 20 15.47 -20.90 -1.23
CA LYS A 20 16.49 -20.46 -2.19
C LYS A 20 16.14 -19.13 -2.83
N TYR A 21 14.92 -18.97 -3.35
CA TYR A 21 14.50 -17.75 -4.03
C TYR A 21 14.65 -16.52 -3.12
N TRP A 22 14.17 -16.60 -1.88
CA TRP A 22 14.23 -15.49 -0.94
C TRP A 22 15.65 -15.25 -0.40
N ALA A 23 16.46 -16.30 -0.23
CA ALA A 23 17.89 -16.14 0.05
C ALA A 23 18.60 -15.35 -1.07
N ASP A 24 18.31 -15.66 -2.33
CA ASP A 24 18.85 -14.94 -3.49
C ASP A 24 18.36 -13.47 -3.55
N LYS A 25 17.30 -13.11 -2.80
CA LYS A 25 16.82 -11.71 -2.61
C LYS A 25 17.35 -11.04 -1.34
N GLY A 26 18.27 -11.68 -0.61
CA GLY A 26 18.90 -11.14 0.58
C GLY A 26 18.19 -11.45 1.90
N CYS A 27 17.22 -12.37 1.91
CA CYS A 27 16.62 -12.83 3.16
C CYS A 27 17.52 -13.85 3.87
N ILE A 28 17.60 -13.74 5.20
CA ILE A 28 18.09 -14.82 6.06
C ILE A 28 17.11 -15.98 5.97
N VAL A 29 17.59 -17.19 5.68
CA VAL A 29 16.76 -18.40 5.82
C VAL A 29 16.72 -18.76 7.30
N TRP A 30 15.53 -18.64 7.89
CA TRP A 30 15.28 -18.89 9.30
C TRP A 30 14.62 -20.25 9.52
N HIS A 31 14.55 -20.67 10.78
CA HIS A 31 13.93 -21.94 11.16
C HIS A 31 12.55 -21.71 11.79
N PRO A 32 11.63 -22.68 11.65
CA PRO A 32 10.39 -22.71 12.41
C PRO A 32 10.63 -22.46 13.90
N TYR A 33 9.69 -21.77 14.55
CA TYR A 33 9.82 -21.53 15.97
C TYR A 33 9.52 -22.81 16.77
N ASN A 34 10.22 -22.99 17.89
CA ASN A 34 10.06 -24.18 18.73
C ASN A 34 8.89 -24.06 19.73
N HIS A 35 7.93 -23.17 19.47
CA HIS A 35 6.71 -22.96 20.23
C HIS A 35 5.50 -23.01 19.30
N GLU A 36 4.35 -23.42 19.83
CA GLU A 36 3.09 -23.39 19.10
C GLU A 36 2.67 -21.95 18.78
N VAL A 37 2.57 -21.65 17.49
CA VAL A 37 2.20 -20.34 16.96
C VAL A 37 1.07 -20.49 15.95
N GLY A 38 0.15 -19.52 15.90
CA GLY A 38 -0.98 -19.53 14.95
C GLY A 38 -0.66 -18.99 13.56
N ALA A 39 0.49 -18.34 13.42
CA ALA A 39 1.02 -17.78 12.17
C ALA A 39 2.53 -17.47 12.30
N GLY A 40 3.22 -17.40 11.16
CA GLY A 40 4.60 -16.90 11.05
C GLY A 40 4.78 -15.49 11.62
N THR A 41 3.74 -14.68 11.64
CA THR A 41 3.75 -13.37 12.30
C THR A 41 4.13 -13.45 13.79
N MET A 42 3.77 -14.53 14.48
CA MET A 42 4.04 -14.72 15.92
C MET A 42 5.46 -15.24 16.21
N ASN A 43 6.23 -15.63 15.20
CA ASN A 43 7.63 -15.98 15.41
C ASN A 43 8.40 -14.69 15.81
N PRO A 44 9.30 -14.74 16.80
CA PRO A 44 10.10 -13.57 17.18
C PRO A 44 10.89 -12.95 16.02
N ALA A 45 11.25 -13.74 15.01
CA ALA A 45 11.90 -13.28 13.79
C ALA A 45 11.00 -12.40 12.91
N THR A 46 9.69 -12.38 13.14
CA THR A 46 8.76 -11.38 12.63
C THR A 46 8.41 -10.37 13.72
N PHE A 47 7.61 -10.76 14.72
CA PHE A 47 6.95 -9.82 15.63
C PHE A 47 7.90 -8.84 16.34
N LEU A 48 9.02 -9.34 16.87
CA LEU A 48 9.99 -8.47 17.55
C LEU A 48 10.87 -7.72 16.54
N ARG A 49 11.14 -8.28 15.37
CA ARG A 49 12.07 -7.70 14.38
C ARG A 49 11.44 -6.63 13.49
N VAL A 50 10.12 -6.59 13.37
CA VAL A 50 9.42 -5.47 12.72
C VAL A 50 9.50 -4.18 13.55
N LEU A 51 9.83 -4.26 14.84
CA LEU A 51 10.00 -3.11 15.73
C LEU A 51 11.36 -2.42 15.57
N GLY A 52 11.39 -1.10 15.75
CA GLY A 52 12.60 -0.28 15.73
C GLY A 52 13.20 -0.02 14.35
N PRO A 53 14.32 0.71 14.26
CA PRO A 53 14.85 1.21 12.98
C PRO A 53 15.70 0.17 12.22
N GLU A 54 16.07 -0.94 12.86
CA GLU A 54 16.99 -1.92 12.30
C GLU A 54 16.42 -2.61 11.04
N PRO A 55 17.17 -2.65 9.93
CA PRO A 55 16.76 -3.40 8.75
C PRO A 55 16.75 -4.90 9.05
N TRP A 56 15.81 -5.62 8.45
CA TRP A 56 15.62 -7.04 8.66
C TRP A 56 14.93 -7.70 7.47
N SER A 57 15.58 -8.70 6.88
CA SER A 57 15.01 -9.51 5.81
C SER A 57 15.16 -10.99 6.15
N VAL A 58 14.04 -11.70 6.24
CA VAL A 58 14.01 -13.11 6.69
C VAL A 58 12.94 -13.90 5.95
N ALA A 59 13.19 -15.18 5.71
CA ALA A 59 12.25 -16.11 5.09
C ALA A 59 12.33 -17.50 5.74
N TYR A 60 11.20 -18.14 6.02
CA TYR A 60 11.13 -19.44 6.70
C TYR A 60 9.78 -20.11 6.53
N ASP A 61 9.74 -21.44 6.64
CA ASP A 61 8.49 -22.16 6.87
C ASP A 61 8.08 -22.07 8.35
N GLU A 62 6.79 -21.98 8.62
CA GLU A 62 6.23 -21.94 9.98
C GLU A 62 5.01 -22.87 10.08
N PRO A 63 5.13 -24.03 10.75
CA PRO A 63 4.01 -24.84 11.18
C PRO A 63 3.08 -24.03 12.09
N SER A 64 1.93 -23.66 11.53
CA SER A 64 0.95 -22.79 12.17
C SER A 64 -0.23 -23.60 12.70
N ILE A 65 -0.51 -23.45 13.99
CA ILE A 65 -1.51 -24.22 14.74
C ILE A 65 -2.69 -23.33 15.11
N ARG A 66 -3.87 -23.68 14.60
CA ARG A 66 -5.15 -23.01 14.80
C ARG A 66 -6.18 -24.03 15.31
N PRO A 67 -6.31 -24.19 16.64
CA PRO A 67 -7.24 -25.15 17.24
C PRO A 67 -8.69 -25.07 16.71
N ASP A 68 -9.21 -23.87 16.46
CA ASP A 68 -10.58 -23.65 15.91
C ASP A 68 -10.78 -24.22 14.49
N ASP A 69 -9.68 -24.44 13.75
CA ASP A 69 -9.69 -25.00 12.41
C ASP A 69 -9.72 -26.55 12.39
N SER A 70 -9.82 -27.19 13.55
CA SER A 70 -9.93 -28.65 13.70
C SER A 70 -11.11 -29.23 12.93
N ARG A 71 -10.88 -30.23 12.05
CA ARG A 71 -11.94 -30.86 11.23
C ARG A 71 -11.84 -32.38 11.12
N TYR A 72 -11.10 -33.04 12.02
CA TYR A 72 -10.95 -34.50 12.07
C TYR A 72 -10.43 -35.13 10.76
N GLY A 73 -9.82 -34.33 9.88
CA GLY A 73 -9.37 -34.77 8.55
C GLY A 73 -10.49 -34.90 7.51
N ASP A 74 -11.74 -34.59 7.84
CA ASP A 74 -12.89 -34.69 6.94
C ASP A 74 -12.96 -33.53 5.95
N ASN A 75 -12.41 -32.37 6.33
CA ASN A 75 -12.40 -31.20 5.45
C ASN A 75 -11.18 -31.22 4.52
N PRO A 76 -11.36 -30.99 3.20
CA PRO A 76 -10.25 -31.05 2.25
C PRO A 76 -9.24 -29.90 2.37
N ASN A 77 -9.63 -28.76 2.93
CA ASN A 77 -8.88 -27.50 2.89
C ASN A 77 -8.60 -26.87 4.27
N ARG A 78 -9.37 -27.25 5.30
CA ARG A 78 -9.26 -26.70 6.65
C ARG A 78 -8.70 -27.76 7.60
N VAL A 79 -7.58 -27.41 8.24
CA VAL A 79 -6.80 -28.28 9.13
C VAL A 79 -6.35 -27.48 10.33
N GLN A 80 -6.25 -28.11 11.51
CA GLN A 80 -5.77 -27.41 12.71
C GLN A 80 -4.30 -27.04 12.63
N ARG A 81 -3.50 -27.76 11.84
CA ARG A 81 -2.08 -27.46 11.60
C ARG A 81 -1.81 -27.40 10.10
N HIS A 82 -1.35 -26.25 9.63
CA HIS A 82 -0.90 -26.02 8.26
C HIS A 82 0.50 -25.40 8.25
N THR A 83 1.13 -25.32 7.09
CA THR A 83 2.49 -24.81 6.93
C THR A 83 2.43 -23.49 6.19
N GLN A 84 2.73 -22.42 6.91
CA GLN A 84 2.95 -21.14 6.28
C GLN A 84 4.37 -21.10 5.73
N PHE A 85 4.58 -20.40 4.62
CA PHE A 85 5.89 -19.84 4.31
C PHE A 85 5.83 -18.35 4.63
N GLN A 86 6.75 -17.85 5.43
CA GLN A 86 6.74 -16.50 5.96
C GLN A 86 7.93 -15.73 5.39
N VAL A 87 7.69 -14.50 4.96
CA VAL A 87 8.74 -13.57 4.52
C VAL A 87 8.51 -12.23 5.16
N ILE A 88 9.57 -11.65 5.71
CA ILE A 88 9.61 -10.24 6.15
C ILE A 88 10.73 -9.53 5.40
N MET A 89 10.42 -8.33 4.88
CA MET A 89 11.43 -7.42 4.34
C MET A 89 11.24 -6.01 4.91
N LYS A 90 12.26 -5.55 5.63
CA LYS A 90 12.28 -4.27 6.33
C LYS A 90 13.59 -3.54 6.02
N PRO A 91 13.53 -2.33 5.42
CA PRO A 91 12.35 -1.64 4.91
C PRO A 91 11.66 -2.41 3.77
N ALA A 92 10.37 -2.17 3.58
CA ALA A 92 9.64 -2.73 2.45
C ALA A 92 10.27 -2.30 1.10
N PRO A 93 10.55 -3.24 0.17
CA PRO A 93 11.10 -2.92 -1.15
C PRO A 93 10.21 -2.02 -2.02
N LYS A 94 10.73 -1.54 -3.16
CA LYS A 94 9.93 -0.79 -4.14
C LYS A 94 9.09 -1.69 -5.06
N ASN A 95 9.47 -2.96 -5.19
CA ASN A 95 8.91 -3.94 -6.12
C ASN A 95 8.29 -5.15 -5.39
N CYS A 96 7.59 -4.89 -4.28
CA CYS A 96 7.10 -5.93 -3.37
C CYS A 96 6.21 -6.97 -4.06
N GLN A 97 5.23 -6.53 -4.86
CA GLN A 97 4.29 -7.42 -5.55
C GLN A 97 4.99 -8.24 -6.66
N GLU A 98 5.99 -7.66 -7.33
CA GLU A 98 6.80 -8.38 -8.30
C GLU A 98 7.65 -9.48 -7.66
N LEU A 99 8.18 -9.24 -6.46
CA LEU A 99 8.91 -10.27 -5.71
C LEU A 99 8.02 -11.46 -5.37
N LEU A 100 6.75 -11.22 -4.99
CA LEU A 100 5.76 -12.29 -4.81
C LEU A 100 5.51 -13.04 -6.12
N LEU A 101 5.19 -12.34 -7.21
CA LEU A 101 4.90 -12.99 -8.49
C LEU A 101 6.09 -13.80 -9.01
N GLY A 102 7.32 -13.31 -8.85
CA GLY A 102 8.53 -14.06 -9.17
C GLY A 102 8.69 -15.33 -8.32
N SER A 103 8.24 -15.32 -7.06
CA SER A 103 8.25 -16.50 -6.20
C SER A 103 7.26 -17.58 -6.67
N PHE A 104 6.11 -17.18 -7.22
CA PHE A 104 5.16 -18.12 -7.82
C PHE A 104 5.75 -18.81 -9.06
N GLN A 105 6.55 -18.10 -9.86
CA GLN A 105 7.23 -18.70 -11.01
C GLN A 105 8.23 -19.78 -10.61
N VAL A 106 9.00 -19.59 -9.53
CA VAL A 106 9.94 -20.64 -9.08
C VAL A 106 9.22 -21.90 -8.61
N LEU A 107 7.98 -21.76 -8.13
CA LEU A 107 7.11 -22.88 -7.79
C LEU A 107 6.50 -23.57 -9.03
N GLY A 108 6.69 -23.01 -10.22
CA GLY A 108 6.13 -23.53 -11.47
C GLY A 108 4.75 -22.97 -11.83
N ILE A 109 4.31 -21.89 -11.17
CA ILE A 109 3.05 -21.21 -11.51
C ILE A 109 3.31 -20.20 -12.63
N ASP A 110 2.66 -20.40 -13.77
CA ASP A 110 2.63 -19.41 -14.84
C ASP A 110 1.58 -18.32 -14.55
N THR A 111 2.00 -17.21 -13.98
CA THR A 111 1.11 -16.09 -13.64
C THR A 111 0.50 -15.39 -14.87
N ALA A 112 0.86 -15.76 -16.10
CA ALA A 112 0.16 -15.30 -17.31
C ALA A 112 -0.96 -16.25 -17.76
N ALA A 113 -0.89 -17.53 -17.37
CA ALA A 113 -1.92 -18.53 -17.63
C ALA A 113 -2.96 -18.61 -16.50
N HIS A 114 -2.61 -18.15 -15.30
CA HIS A 114 -3.45 -18.17 -14.11
C HIS A 114 -3.96 -16.79 -13.71
N ASP A 115 -5.16 -16.75 -13.14
CA ASP A 115 -5.79 -15.53 -12.64
C ASP A 115 -5.28 -15.21 -11.23
N VAL A 116 -4.29 -14.32 -11.15
CA VAL A 116 -3.73 -13.83 -9.89
C VAL A 116 -4.34 -12.48 -9.54
N ARG A 117 -5.11 -12.41 -8.44
CA ARG A 117 -5.78 -11.18 -7.98
C ARG A 117 -5.27 -10.75 -6.63
N PHE A 118 -5.04 -9.45 -6.48
CA PHE A 118 -4.78 -8.78 -5.21
C PHE A 118 -6.10 -8.19 -4.73
N VAL A 119 -6.81 -8.92 -3.86
CA VAL A 119 -8.10 -8.52 -3.31
C VAL A 119 -7.82 -7.76 -2.02
N GLU A 120 -8.45 -6.60 -1.83
CA GLU A 120 -8.26 -5.85 -0.59
C GLU A 120 -8.60 -6.73 0.62
N ASP A 121 -7.66 -6.80 1.55
CA ASP A 121 -7.90 -7.23 2.91
C ASP A 121 -6.92 -6.54 3.86
N ASN A 122 -7.45 -6.06 4.98
CA ASN A 122 -6.65 -5.38 5.99
C ASN A 122 -6.45 -6.33 7.16
N TRP A 123 -5.19 -6.64 7.45
CA TRP A 123 -4.85 -7.61 8.48
C TRP A 123 -4.75 -6.96 9.85
N GLU A 124 -5.35 -7.58 10.86
CA GLU A 124 -5.21 -7.21 12.27
C GLU A 124 -5.06 -8.47 13.14
N SER A 125 -4.16 -8.42 14.11
CA SER A 125 -4.07 -9.36 15.22
C SER A 125 -4.38 -8.62 16.54
N PRO A 126 -5.63 -8.72 17.03
CA PRO A 126 -6.05 -8.04 18.25
C PRO A 126 -5.24 -8.44 19.49
N ALA A 127 -4.80 -9.70 19.57
CA ALA A 127 -4.02 -10.24 20.68
C ALA A 127 -2.60 -9.68 20.72
N LEU A 128 -2.00 -9.40 19.56
CA LEU A 128 -0.65 -8.86 19.44
C LEU A 128 -0.61 -7.34 19.31
N GLY A 129 -1.76 -6.67 19.16
CA GLY A 129 -1.82 -5.23 18.87
C GLY A 129 -1.05 -4.89 17.59
N ALA A 130 -1.12 -5.78 16.60
CA ALA A 130 -0.44 -5.64 15.32
C ALA A 130 -1.47 -5.49 14.20
N TRP A 131 -1.21 -4.61 13.25
CA TRP A 131 -2.06 -4.44 12.07
C TRP A 131 -1.29 -3.84 10.90
N GLY A 132 -1.84 -4.05 9.71
CA GLY A 132 -1.31 -3.51 8.46
C GLY A 132 -2.37 -3.46 7.37
N LEU A 133 -2.05 -2.74 6.30
CA LEU A 133 -2.87 -2.72 5.08
C LEU A 133 -2.24 -3.63 4.05
N GLY A 134 -3.07 -4.22 3.20
CA GLY A 134 -2.56 -5.06 2.14
C GLY A 134 -3.65 -5.76 1.33
N TRP A 135 -3.38 -7.02 1.00
CA TRP A 135 -4.22 -7.84 0.15
C TRP A 135 -4.19 -9.31 0.55
N GLU A 136 -5.33 -9.97 0.37
CA GLU A 136 -5.37 -11.38 0.06
C GLU A 136 -4.99 -11.58 -1.41
N VAL A 137 -4.12 -12.55 -1.68
CA VAL A 137 -3.74 -12.91 -3.05
C VAL A 137 -4.41 -14.22 -3.42
N TRP A 138 -5.26 -14.12 -4.44
CA TRP A 138 -6.07 -15.22 -4.95
C TRP A 138 -5.45 -15.76 -6.24
N LEU A 139 -5.37 -17.08 -6.34
CA LEU A 139 -4.92 -17.82 -7.53
C LEU A 139 -6.09 -18.72 -7.98
N ASP A 140 -6.65 -18.44 -9.15
CA ASP A 140 -7.78 -19.17 -9.74
C ASP A 140 -8.97 -19.36 -8.78
N GLY A 141 -9.29 -18.32 -8.00
CA GLY A 141 -10.42 -18.34 -7.07
C GLY A 141 -10.10 -18.95 -5.70
N MET A 142 -8.83 -19.27 -5.41
CA MET A 142 -8.38 -19.72 -4.09
C MET A 142 -7.40 -18.73 -3.48
N GLU A 143 -7.69 -18.24 -2.27
CA GLU A 143 -6.76 -17.43 -1.48
C GLU A 143 -5.52 -18.28 -1.10
N VAL A 144 -4.35 -17.87 -1.58
CA VAL A 144 -3.09 -18.62 -1.43
C VAL A 144 -2.02 -17.86 -0.64
N THR A 145 -2.17 -16.55 -0.46
CA THR A 145 -1.15 -15.73 0.21
C THR A 145 -1.77 -14.50 0.85
N GLN A 146 -1.36 -14.15 2.06
CA GLN A 146 -1.58 -12.84 2.66
C GLN A 146 -0.39 -11.94 2.36
N PHE A 147 -0.65 -10.69 1.99
CA PHE A 147 0.37 -9.68 1.72
C PHE A 147 0.07 -8.45 2.55
N THR A 148 0.95 -8.07 3.48
CA THR A 148 0.66 -7.03 4.49
C THR A 148 1.82 -6.05 4.62
N TYR A 149 1.54 -4.76 4.68
CA TYR A 149 2.48 -3.75 5.11
C TYR A 149 2.21 -3.37 6.57
N PHE A 150 3.06 -3.84 7.48
CA PHE A 150 2.91 -3.55 8.91
C PHE A 150 2.96 -2.06 9.19
N GLN A 151 1.88 -1.55 9.79
CA GLN A 151 1.81 -0.18 10.29
C GLN A 151 2.10 -0.16 11.79
N GLN A 152 1.63 -1.16 12.53
CA GLN A 152 1.93 -1.31 13.95
C GLN A 152 2.16 -2.77 14.35
N ALA A 153 2.95 -2.95 15.41
CA ALA A 153 3.12 -4.21 16.14
C ALA A 153 3.26 -3.91 17.64
N GLY A 154 2.55 -4.64 18.50
CA GLY A 154 2.56 -4.37 19.95
C GLY A 154 2.08 -2.96 20.33
N GLY A 155 1.28 -2.32 19.47
CA GLY A 155 0.87 -0.92 19.64
C GLY A 155 1.96 0.13 19.32
N TYR A 156 3.11 -0.28 18.81
CA TYR A 156 4.17 0.62 18.33
C TYR A 156 4.13 0.74 16.82
N THR A 157 4.40 1.93 16.30
CA THR A 157 4.56 2.16 14.86
C THR A 157 5.77 1.40 14.32
N CYS A 158 5.57 0.66 13.24
CA CYS A 158 6.67 0.02 12.51
C CYS A 158 7.35 1.06 11.61
N ASP A 159 8.56 1.47 12.01
CA ASP A 159 9.37 2.45 11.27
C ASP A 159 10.84 1.97 11.20
N PRO A 160 11.32 1.53 10.03
CA PRO A 160 10.63 1.55 8.74
C PRO A 160 9.53 0.50 8.62
N VAL A 161 8.57 0.76 7.71
CA VAL A 161 7.48 -0.17 7.38
C VAL A 161 8.05 -1.48 6.87
N SER A 162 7.49 -2.58 7.39
CA SER A 162 7.88 -3.95 7.02
C SER A 162 6.86 -4.55 6.07
N LEU A 163 7.34 -5.14 4.98
CA LEU A 163 6.54 -6.02 4.14
C LEU A 163 6.49 -7.40 4.79
N GLU A 164 5.28 -7.96 4.88
CA GLU A 164 5.00 -9.35 5.19
C GLU A 164 4.35 -10.05 4.00
N ILE A 165 4.85 -11.24 3.68
CA ILE A 165 4.24 -12.15 2.71
C ILE A 165 4.11 -13.51 3.38
N THR A 166 2.88 -14.02 3.47
CA THR A 166 2.56 -15.28 4.14
C THR A 166 1.85 -16.21 3.17
N TYR A 167 2.54 -17.26 2.73
CA TYR A 167 2.02 -18.25 1.78
C TYR A 167 1.29 -19.37 2.52
N GLY A 168 0.11 -19.76 2.04
CA GLY A 168 -0.55 -21.01 2.44
C GLY A 168 -0.07 -22.16 1.56
N LEU A 169 0.97 -22.89 1.99
CA LEU A 169 1.64 -23.87 1.14
C LEU A 169 0.73 -25.02 0.73
N GLU A 170 -0.13 -25.52 1.62
CA GLU A 170 -1.05 -26.62 1.29
C GLU A 170 -1.98 -26.24 0.15
N ARG A 171 -2.55 -25.03 0.17
CA ARG A 171 -3.44 -24.54 -0.90
C ARG A 171 -2.72 -24.39 -2.22
N ILE A 172 -1.52 -23.79 -2.21
CA ILE A 172 -0.67 -23.64 -3.40
C ILE A 172 -0.35 -25.02 -3.99
N MET A 173 0.08 -25.96 -3.15
CA MET A 173 0.49 -27.29 -3.59
C MET A 173 -0.69 -28.15 -4.05
N MET A 174 -1.86 -28.02 -3.44
CA MET A 174 -3.09 -28.65 -3.92
C MET A 174 -3.43 -28.21 -5.34
N SER A 175 -3.37 -26.90 -5.61
CA SER A 175 -3.60 -26.36 -6.96
C SER A 175 -2.56 -26.88 -7.97
N LEU A 176 -1.27 -26.74 -7.65
CA LEU A 176 -0.16 -27.16 -8.52
C LEU A 176 -0.16 -28.66 -8.83
N GLN A 177 -0.44 -29.49 -7.83
CA GLN A 177 -0.46 -30.95 -7.97
C GLN A 177 -1.84 -31.49 -8.39
N LYS A 178 -2.81 -30.61 -8.64
CA LYS A 178 -4.20 -30.94 -9.01
C LYS A 178 -4.84 -31.93 -8.05
N LYS A 179 -4.73 -31.66 -6.75
CA LYS A 179 -5.31 -32.46 -5.65
C LYS A 179 -6.49 -31.72 -5.03
N ASN A 180 -7.56 -32.44 -4.75
CA ASN A 180 -8.79 -31.88 -4.16
C ASN A 180 -8.80 -31.96 -2.63
N HIS A 181 -7.79 -32.56 -2.02
CA HIS A 181 -7.70 -32.74 -0.57
C HIS A 181 -6.25 -32.67 -0.11
N PHE A 182 -6.01 -32.01 1.03
CA PHE A 182 -4.65 -31.83 1.56
C PHE A 182 -3.89 -33.16 1.74
N LYS A 183 -4.57 -34.25 2.11
CA LYS A 183 -3.96 -35.55 2.38
C LYS A 183 -3.29 -36.19 1.17
N ASP A 184 -3.72 -35.80 -0.03
CA ASP A 184 -3.26 -36.35 -1.29
C ASP A 184 -2.09 -35.58 -1.90
N ILE A 185 -1.67 -34.47 -1.27
CA ILE A 185 -0.46 -33.72 -1.65
C ILE A 185 0.73 -34.68 -1.56
N VAL A 186 1.54 -34.76 -2.62
CA VAL A 186 2.81 -35.48 -2.63
C VAL A 186 3.83 -34.64 -1.87
N PHE A 187 4.26 -35.16 -0.73
CA PHE A 187 5.14 -34.47 0.18
C PHE A 187 6.60 -34.55 -0.28
N SER A 188 7.03 -35.73 -0.72
CA SER A 188 8.39 -35.99 -1.20
C SER A 188 8.40 -36.74 -2.55
N PRO A 189 9.47 -36.62 -3.35
CA PRO A 189 9.61 -37.34 -4.62
C PRO A 189 9.55 -38.87 -4.48
N GLY A 190 9.81 -39.40 -3.28
CA GLY A 190 9.70 -40.83 -2.96
C GLY A 190 8.26 -41.34 -2.83
N GLY A 191 7.24 -40.50 -3.03
CA GLY A 191 5.83 -40.90 -3.04
C GLY A 191 5.15 -40.90 -1.67
N ILE A 192 5.76 -40.31 -0.64
CA ILE A 192 5.09 -40.06 0.64
C ILE A 192 4.08 -38.93 0.46
N SER A 193 2.83 -39.12 0.89
CA SER A 193 1.82 -38.05 0.86
C SER A 193 1.79 -37.25 2.16
N TYR A 194 1.21 -36.07 2.12
CA TYR A 194 0.99 -35.24 3.30
C TYR A 194 0.07 -35.95 4.30
N GLY A 195 -0.92 -36.72 3.82
CA GLY A 195 -1.77 -37.55 4.65
C GLY A 195 -1.02 -38.68 5.38
N ASP A 196 -0.04 -39.31 4.72
CA ASP A 196 0.81 -40.33 5.34
C ASP A 196 1.57 -39.76 6.56
N ILE A 197 1.85 -38.45 6.59
CA ILE A 197 2.59 -37.77 7.66
C ILE A 197 1.65 -37.17 8.72
N PHE A 198 0.58 -36.48 8.30
CA PHE A 198 -0.18 -35.58 9.17
C PHE A 198 -1.64 -35.97 9.41
N MET A 199 -2.20 -36.97 8.71
CA MET A 199 -3.63 -37.31 8.89
C MET A 199 -3.93 -37.76 10.33
N GLN A 200 -3.08 -38.62 10.91
CA GLN A 200 -3.26 -39.06 12.29
C GLN A 200 -3.19 -37.86 13.26
N ASN A 201 -2.24 -36.94 13.03
CA ASN A 201 -2.10 -35.74 13.84
C ASN A 201 -3.33 -34.84 13.76
N GLU A 202 -3.90 -34.62 12.57
CA GLU A 202 -5.13 -33.84 12.38
C GLU A 202 -6.31 -34.44 13.16
N VAL A 203 -6.50 -35.76 13.08
CA VAL A 203 -7.58 -36.47 13.78
C VAL A 203 -7.42 -36.36 15.30
N GLU A 204 -6.24 -36.67 15.82
CA GLU A 204 -5.99 -36.68 17.26
C GLU A 204 -6.02 -35.27 17.86
N MET A 205 -5.40 -34.29 17.19
CA MET A 205 -5.43 -32.91 17.64
C MET A 205 -6.82 -32.30 17.54
N SER A 206 -7.61 -32.66 16.52
CA SER A 206 -9.01 -32.23 16.45
C SER A 206 -9.80 -32.72 17.66
N LYS A 207 -9.66 -34.01 18.00
CA LYS A 207 -10.28 -34.60 19.18
C LYS A 207 -9.80 -33.93 20.47
N TYR A 208 -8.51 -33.62 20.57
CA TYR A 208 -7.98 -32.90 21.72
C TYR A 208 -8.58 -31.49 21.84
N ASN A 209 -8.45 -30.68 20.79
CA ASN A 209 -8.86 -29.29 20.75
C ASN A 209 -10.37 -29.10 20.96
N MET A 210 -11.19 -30.00 20.40
CA MET A 210 -12.65 -29.85 20.40
C MET A 210 -13.35 -30.62 21.52
N ASP A 211 -12.78 -31.73 22.00
CA ASP A 211 -13.49 -32.62 22.93
C ASP A 211 -12.75 -32.80 24.27
N GLN A 212 -11.45 -33.08 24.23
CA GLN A 212 -10.73 -33.65 25.38
C GLN A 212 -9.90 -32.64 26.19
N ALA A 213 -9.54 -31.48 25.63
CA ALA A 213 -8.73 -30.51 26.33
C ALA A 213 -9.44 -30.06 27.62
N ASN A 214 -8.73 -30.19 28.74
CA ASN A 214 -9.27 -29.88 30.06
C ASN A 214 -9.31 -28.35 30.24
N ILE A 215 -10.51 -27.81 30.40
CA ILE A 215 -10.76 -26.37 30.46
C ILE A 215 -10.08 -25.72 31.67
N GLU A 216 -10.31 -26.26 32.87
CA GLU A 216 -9.76 -25.74 34.13
C GLU A 216 -8.23 -25.70 34.11
N ARG A 217 -7.60 -26.77 33.60
CA ARG A 217 -6.14 -26.85 33.46
C ARG A 217 -5.61 -25.79 32.51
N ASN A 218 -6.26 -25.58 31.37
CA ASN A 218 -5.84 -24.55 30.42
C ASN A 218 -6.05 -23.14 30.99
N GLN A 219 -7.09 -22.89 31.79
CA GLN A 219 -7.24 -21.62 32.50
C GLN A 219 -6.08 -21.37 33.48
N ILE A 220 -5.72 -22.38 34.29
CA ILE A 220 -4.57 -22.32 35.20
C ILE A 220 -3.27 -22.06 34.44
N LEU A 221 -3.05 -22.74 33.31
CA LEU A 221 -1.86 -22.55 32.48
C LEU A 221 -1.81 -21.14 31.88
N PHE A 222 -2.94 -20.60 31.40
CA PHE A 222 -2.99 -19.24 30.88
C PHE A 222 -2.52 -18.24 31.95
N ASP A 223 -3.10 -18.32 33.15
CA ASP A 223 -2.77 -17.41 34.25
C ASP A 223 -1.32 -17.57 34.71
N ALA A 224 -0.81 -18.80 34.77
CA ALA A 224 0.59 -19.07 35.11
C ALA A 224 1.57 -18.50 34.07
N TYR A 225 1.26 -18.66 32.77
CA TYR A 225 2.10 -18.13 31.70
C TYR A 225 2.05 -16.60 31.63
N GLU A 226 0.89 -15.97 31.85
CA GLU A 226 0.82 -14.52 31.95
C GLU A 226 1.71 -14.01 33.09
N LYS A 227 1.60 -14.63 34.28
CA LYS A 227 2.40 -14.23 35.44
C LYS A 227 3.90 -14.35 35.16
N GLU A 228 4.34 -15.46 34.60
CA GLU A 228 5.76 -15.65 34.25
C GLU A 228 6.22 -14.64 33.19
N ALA A 229 5.37 -14.29 32.22
CA ALA A 229 5.68 -13.24 31.25
C ALA A 229 5.90 -11.88 31.92
N LEU A 230 5.06 -11.53 32.91
CA LEU A 230 5.20 -10.30 33.71
C LEU A 230 6.49 -10.30 34.53
N ASP A 231 6.80 -11.41 35.21
CA ASP A 231 8.04 -11.55 35.99
C ASP A 231 9.30 -11.38 35.09
N MET A 232 9.24 -11.87 33.85
CA MET A 232 10.30 -11.67 32.86
C MET A 232 10.39 -10.22 32.34
N ILE A 233 9.27 -9.53 32.20
CA ILE A 233 9.23 -8.09 31.87
C ILE A 233 9.89 -7.28 32.99
N GLU A 234 9.54 -7.53 34.24
CA GLU A 234 10.15 -6.89 35.41
C GLU A 234 11.66 -7.13 35.48
N SER A 235 12.08 -8.36 35.12
CA SER A 235 13.49 -8.75 35.02
C SER A 235 14.21 -8.19 33.78
N ARG A 236 13.53 -7.40 32.94
CA ARG A 236 14.04 -6.83 31.68
C ARG A 236 14.49 -7.88 30.64
N LEU A 237 13.82 -9.03 30.61
CA LEU A 237 14.08 -10.14 29.69
C LEU A 237 12.95 -10.29 28.65
N PRO A 238 12.96 -9.52 27.54
CA PRO A 238 11.85 -9.52 26.59
C PRO A 238 11.69 -10.83 25.82
N VAL A 239 12.79 -11.57 25.57
CA VAL A 239 12.73 -12.84 24.82
C VAL A 239 11.95 -13.93 25.58
N PRO A 240 12.29 -14.27 26.84
CA PRO A 240 11.48 -15.22 27.59
C PRO A 240 10.07 -14.70 27.87
N ALA A 241 9.90 -13.40 28.15
CA ALA A 241 8.56 -12.82 28.29
C ALA A 241 7.68 -13.06 27.06
N TYR A 242 8.24 -12.87 25.86
CA TYR A 242 7.55 -13.15 24.61
C TYR A 242 7.17 -14.63 24.46
N ASN A 243 8.06 -15.55 24.83
CA ASN A 243 7.76 -16.99 24.77
C ASN A 243 6.57 -17.37 25.64
N TYR A 244 6.45 -16.78 26.83
CA TYR A 244 5.31 -17.02 27.70
C TYR A 244 4.03 -16.36 27.20
N LEU A 245 4.13 -15.21 26.53
CA LEU A 245 2.99 -14.65 25.78
C LEU A 245 2.50 -15.61 24.67
N LEU A 246 3.40 -16.24 23.91
CA LEU A 246 3.02 -17.21 22.88
C LEU A 246 2.30 -18.43 23.50
N LYS A 247 2.80 -18.94 24.62
CA LYS A 247 2.16 -20.02 25.37
C LYS A 247 0.78 -19.64 25.89
N ALA A 248 0.62 -18.43 26.42
CA ALA A 248 -0.67 -17.91 26.84
C ALA A 248 -1.63 -17.81 25.64
N SER A 249 -1.16 -17.30 24.50
CA SER A 249 -1.96 -17.21 23.27
C SER A 249 -2.41 -18.57 22.75
N HIS A 250 -1.53 -19.59 22.73
CA HIS A 250 -1.92 -20.92 22.29
C HIS A 250 -2.92 -21.57 23.27
N THR A 251 -2.69 -21.42 24.57
CA THR A 251 -3.62 -21.89 25.62
C THR A 251 -5.00 -21.25 25.46
N PHE A 252 -5.06 -19.95 25.16
CA PHE A 252 -6.31 -19.25 24.86
C PHE A 252 -6.99 -19.85 23.63
N ASN A 253 -6.27 -20.12 22.54
CA ASN A 253 -6.86 -20.70 21.34
C ASN A 253 -7.45 -22.11 21.60
N ILE A 254 -6.84 -22.91 22.48
CA ILE A 254 -7.41 -24.20 22.91
C ILE A 254 -8.71 -23.99 23.68
N LEU A 255 -8.75 -23.03 24.61
CA LEU A 255 -9.97 -22.69 25.35
C LEU A 255 -11.10 -22.21 24.43
N ASP A 256 -10.77 -21.40 23.42
CA ASP A 256 -11.72 -20.90 22.44
C ASP A 256 -12.28 -22.04 21.58
N ALA A 257 -11.42 -22.95 21.10
CA ALA A 257 -11.82 -24.15 20.34
C ALA A 257 -12.71 -25.09 21.13
N ARG A 258 -12.51 -25.17 22.46
CA ARG A 258 -13.37 -25.94 23.35
C ARG A 258 -14.75 -25.31 23.53
N GLY A 259 -15.00 -24.10 23.03
CA GLY A 259 -16.23 -23.36 23.27
C GLY A 259 -16.39 -22.91 24.72
N ALA A 260 -15.28 -22.85 25.47
CA ALA A 260 -15.29 -22.53 26.89
C ALA A 260 -15.28 -21.03 27.18
N VAL A 261 -14.99 -20.20 26.17
CA VAL A 261 -14.78 -18.76 26.31
C VAL A 261 -15.98 -17.99 25.76
N GLY A 262 -16.68 -17.26 26.63
CA GLY A 262 -17.77 -16.36 26.23
C GLY A 262 -17.26 -15.06 25.59
N VAL A 263 -18.14 -14.29 24.92
CA VAL A 263 -17.76 -13.04 24.22
C VAL A 263 -17.04 -12.04 25.15
N THR A 264 -17.57 -11.82 26.35
CA THR A 264 -16.98 -10.91 27.36
C THR A 264 -15.62 -11.40 27.85
N GLU A 265 -15.48 -12.71 28.03
CA GLU A 265 -14.25 -13.34 28.49
C GLU A 265 -13.17 -13.30 27.41
N ARG A 266 -13.54 -13.54 26.15
CA ARG A 266 -12.67 -13.40 24.98
C ARG A 266 -12.05 -12.00 24.91
N ALA A 267 -12.87 -10.96 25.10
CA ALA A 267 -12.38 -9.58 25.14
C ALA A 267 -11.39 -9.34 26.30
N ALA A 268 -11.61 -9.98 27.45
CA ALA A 268 -10.69 -9.89 28.59
C ALA A 268 -9.35 -10.59 28.31
N PHE A 269 -9.36 -11.79 27.72
CA PHE A 269 -8.16 -12.49 27.27
C PHE A 269 -7.35 -11.68 26.25
N PHE A 270 -8.01 -11.12 25.22
CA PHE A 270 -7.32 -10.27 24.25
C PHE A 270 -6.73 -9.02 24.87
N ARG A 271 -7.42 -8.37 25.83
CA ARG A 271 -6.86 -7.22 26.54
C ARG A 271 -5.60 -7.59 27.32
N ARG A 272 -5.62 -8.73 28.03
CA ARG A 272 -4.47 -9.26 28.78
C ARG A 272 -3.27 -9.53 27.86
N MET A 273 -3.47 -10.31 26.80
CA MET A 273 -2.41 -10.60 25.82
C MET A 273 -1.90 -9.36 25.11
N ARG A 274 -2.77 -8.42 24.75
CA ARG A 274 -2.38 -7.15 24.11
C ARG A 274 -1.52 -6.29 25.04
N ASN A 275 -1.83 -6.28 26.34
CA ASN A 275 -1.00 -5.57 27.32
C ASN A 275 0.40 -6.18 27.42
N LEU A 276 0.49 -7.52 27.53
CA LEU A 276 1.77 -8.22 27.48
C LEU A 276 2.54 -7.93 26.19
N ALA A 277 1.88 -8.03 25.03
CA ALA A 277 2.50 -7.78 23.73
C ALA A 277 3.08 -6.36 23.65
N ARG A 278 2.36 -5.36 24.17
CA ARG A 278 2.81 -3.97 24.24
C ARG A 278 4.01 -3.78 25.17
N GLU A 279 3.99 -4.39 26.35
CA GLU A 279 5.11 -4.28 27.30
C GLU A 279 6.36 -4.98 26.79
N VAL A 280 6.21 -6.20 26.25
CA VAL A 280 7.31 -6.94 25.61
C VAL A 280 7.89 -6.18 24.43
N SER A 281 7.04 -5.58 23.59
CA SER A 281 7.48 -4.80 22.42
C SER A 281 8.27 -3.55 22.82
N GLY A 282 7.79 -2.81 23.82
CA GLY A 282 8.49 -1.65 24.37
C GLY A 282 9.84 -2.04 24.98
N LEU A 283 9.84 -3.09 25.81
CA LEU A 283 11.05 -3.60 26.42
C LEU A 283 12.05 -4.09 25.36
N TRP A 284 11.60 -4.83 24.36
CA TRP A 284 12.46 -5.26 23.24
C TRP A 284 13.10 -4.07 22.54
N TYR A 285 12.30 -3.05 22.18
CA TYR A 285 12.81 -1.83 21.57
C TYR A 285 13.88 -1.16 22.45
N ASP A 286 13.61 -0.99 23.75
CA ASP A 286 14.56 -0.41 24.69
C ASP A 286 15.87 -1.21 24.76
N ARG A 287 15.78 -2.55 24.83
CA ARG A 287 16.96 -3.42 24.81
C ARG A 287 17.78 -3.25 23.52
N ARG A 288 17.13 -3.11 22.36
CA ARG A 288 17.83 -2.86 21.09
C ARG A 288 18.45 -1.47 21.04
N LYS A 289 17.77 -0.46 21.58
CA LYS A 289 18.27 0.92 21.68
C LYS A 289 19.50 1.02 22.60
N GLU A 290 19.49 0.34 23.74
CA GLU A 290 20.65 0.26 24.65
C GLU A 290 21.88 -0.37 23.99
N LEU A 291 21.67 -1.31 23.06
CA LEU A 291 22.73 -1.89 22.23
C LEU A 291 23.14 -0.98 21.05
N GLY A 292 22.55 0.21 20.93
CA GLY A 292 22.82 1.15 19.84
C GLY A 292 22.26 0.72 18.48
N PHE A 293 21.25 -0.16 18.45
CA PHE A 293 20.68 -0.74 17.22
C PHE A 293 21.75 -1.35 16.31
N PRO A 294 22.39 -2.46 16.70
CA PRO A 294 23.61 -2.97 16.08
C PRO A 294 23.48 -3.42 14.61
N LEU A 295 22.25 -3.56 14.08
CA LEU A 295 22.01 -3.86 12.67
C LEU A 295 21.86 -2.62 11.79
N LEU A 296 21.85 -1.42 12.37
CA LEU A 296 21.92 -0.20 11.57
C LEU A 296 23.29 -0.09 10.91
N SER A 297 23.28 0.07 9.58
CA SER A 297 24.49 0.48 8.87
C SER A 297 24.76 1.96 9.13
N PRO A 298 26.03 2.40 9.26
CA PRO A 298 26.38 3.82 9.43
C PRO A 298 25.94 4.73 8.28
N GLU A 299 25.57 4.14 7.14
CA GLU A 299 25.30 4.83 5.88
C GLU A 299 23.83 4.66 5.46
N SER A 300 22.94 5.48 6.03
CA SER A 300 21.63 5.68 5.42
C SER A 300 21.11 7.08 5.71
N HIS A 301 21.75 8.08 5.15
CA HIS A 301 21.17 9.40 4.95
C HIS A 301 21.16 9.65 3.44
N SER A 302 20.03 9.40 2.80
CA SER A 302 19.83 9.85 1.43
C SER A 302 19.81 11.37 1.43
N LYS A 303 20.77 11.97 0.72
CA LYS A 303 20.82 13.40 0.48
C LYS A 303 19.58 13.81 -0.30
N GLU A 304 18.79 14.73 0.28
CA GLU A 304 17.82 15.52 -0.47
C GLU A 304 18.58 16.22 -1.60
N GLN A 305 18.24 15.87 -2.84
CA GLN A 305 18.69 16.62 -4.00
C GLN A 305 17.68 17.74 -4.23
N GLU A 306 18.17 18.97 -4.24
CA GLU A 306 17.39 20.14 -4.65
C GLU A 306 16.76 19.88 -6.03
N VAL A 307 15.44 20.00 -6.09
CA VAL A 307 14.70 20.04 -7.36
C VAL A 307 15.14 21.32 -8.08
N GLN A 308 15.98 21.18 -9.10
CA GLN A 308 16.35 22.31 -9.94
C GLN A 308 15.11 22.84 -10.66
N ARG A 309 14.78 24.11 -10.41
CA ARG A 309 13.74 24.84 -11.15
C ARG A 309 14.14 24.90 -12.61
N LYS A 310 13.31 24.33 -13.48
CA LYS A 310 13.49 24.39 -14.93
C LYS A 310 12.93 25.71 -15.46
N GLU A 311 13.70 26.41 -16.30
CA GLU A 311 13.17 27.51 -17.09
C GLU A 311 12.24 26.95 -18.19
N TRP A 312 11.03 27.49 -18.27
CA TRP A 312 10.04 27.06 -19.24
C TRP A 312 10.21 27.79 -20.56
N GLN A 313 10.15 27.05 -21.67
CA GLN A 313 10.24 27.61 -23.02
C GLN A 313 8.91 28.22 -23.47
N MET A 314 8.94 29.08 -24.48
CA MET A 314 7.71 29.56 -25.13
C MET A 314 6.92 28.39 -25.72
N MET A 315 5.64 28.31 -25.34
CA MET A 315 4.70 27.29 -25.82
C MET A 315 3.57 27.94 -26.62
N ALA A 316 2.75 27.12 -27.29
CA ALA A 316 1.47 27.58 -27.81
C ALA A 316 0.56 28.09 -26.68
N GLU A 317 -0.44 28.92 -27.02
CA GLU A 317 -1.32 29.56 -26.04
C GLU A 317 -2.08 28.56 -25.15
N ALA A 318 -2.51 27.44 -25.74
CA ALA A 318 -3.05 26.28 -25.03
C ALA A 318 -2.39 25.00 -25.53
N VAL A 319 -2.09 24.07 -24.61
CA VAL A 319 -1.42 22.81 -24.88
C VAL A 319 -2.02 21.66 -24.07
N PRO A 320 -1.90 20.39 -24.52
CA PRO A 320 -2.37 19.26 -23.75
C PRO A 320 -1.63 19.10 -22.43
N PHE A 321 -2.31 18.62 -21.40
CA PHE A 321 -1.76 18.31 -20.09
C PHE A 321 -2.22 16.94 -19.63
N VAL A 322 -1.31 16.18 -19.03
CA VAL A 322 -1.63 14.93 -18.35
C VAL A 322 -0.97 14.86 -16.98
N LEU A 323 -1.73 14.38 -16.00
CA LEU A 323 -1.23 13.91 -14.72
C LEU A 323 -1.71 12.49 -14.49
N GLU A 324 -0.79 11.58 -14.19
CA GLU A 324 -1.06 10.24 -13.70
C GLU A 324 -0.40 10.05 -12.33
N VAL A 325 -1.17 9.58 -11.36
CA VAL A 325 -0.66 9.08 -10.07
C VAL A 325 -0.82 7.57 -10.08
N GLY A 326 0.30 6.86 -10.14
CA GLY A 326 0.35 5.41 -10.23
C GLY A 326 0.57 4.73 -8.88
N THR A 327 -0.23 3.73 -8.57
CA THR A 327 -0.26 3.06 -7.27
C THR A 327 -0.13 1.54 -7.40
N GLU A 328 0.11 0.87 -6.28
CA GLU A 328 -0.34 -0.52 -6.13
C GLU A 328 -1.88 -0.59 -6.11
N GLU A 329 -2.45 -1.79 -6.21
CA GLU A 329 -3.88 -2.04 -6.38
C GLU A 329 -4.72 -1.42 -5.26
N LEU A 330 -5.37 -0.30 -5.56
CA LEU A 330 -6.34 0.38 -4.72
C LEU A 330 -7.59 -0.49 -4.54
N PRO A 331 -8.20 -0.41 -3.34
CA PRO A 331 -9.57 -0.85 -3.12
C PRO A 331 -10.57 -0.29 -4.11
N ALA A 332 -11.62 -1.04 -4.44
CA ALA A 332 -12.67 -0.59 -5.36
C ALA A 332 -13.30 0.75 -4.90
N ASP A 333 -13.73 0.81 -3.64
CA ASP A 333 -14.33 2.03 -3.06
C ASP A 333 -13.34 3.21 -3.06
N ASP A 334 -12.06 2.95 -2.81
CA ASP A 334 -11.04 4.00 -2.83
C ASP A 334 -10.79 4.52 -4.25
N VAL A 335 -10.92 3.70 -5.28
CA VAL A 335 -10.82 4.14 -6.69
C VAL A 335 -11.90 5.18 -6.99
N ASP A 336 -13.15 4.88 -6.63
CA ASP A 336 -14.31 5.75 -6.92
C ASP A 336 -14.29 7.04 -6.10
N HIS A 337 -13.93 6.96 -4.82
CA HIS A 337 -13.77 8.14 -3.99
C HIS A 337 -12.57 8.99 -4.41
N ALA A 338 -11.45 8.37 -4.76
CA ALA A 338 -10.24 9.11 -5.13
C ALA A 338 -10.42 9.85 -6.45
N ILE A 339 -11.06 9.25 -7.47
CA ILE A 339 -11.23 9.93 -8.76
C ILE A 339 -12.10 11.17 -8.65
N THR A 340 -13.17 11.10 -7.86
CA THR A 340 -14.08 12.23 -7.61
C THR A 340 -13.34 13.39 -6.90
N GLN A 341 -12.55 13.07 -5.87
CA GLN A 341 -11.74 14.06 -5.15
C GLN A 341 -10.63 14.64 -6.03
N PHE A 342 -9.94 13.79 -6.78
CA PHE A 342 -8.84 14.16 -7.67
C PHE A 342 -9.28 15.13 -8.76
N GLU A 343 -10.40 14.84 -9.44
CA GLU A 343 -11.01 15.73 -10.42
C GLU A 343 -11.39 17.09 -9.81
N ARG A 344 -12.08 17.07 -8.67
CA ARG A 344 -12.50 18.30 -7.98
C ARG A 344 -11.30 19.17 -7.60
N HIS A 345 -10.29 18.59 -6.96
CA HIS A 345 -9.11 19.34 -6.49
C HIS A 345 -8.24 19.88 -7.62
N LEU A 346 -8.12 19.16 -8.74
CA LEU A 346 -7.45 19.69 -9.93
C LEU A 346 -8.22 20.86 -10.55
N LYS A 347 -9.54 20.76 -10.68
CA LYS A 347 -10.36 21.88 -11.19
C LYS A 347 -10.29 23.10 -10.27
N GLU A 348 -10.37 22.90 -8.96
CA GLU A 348 -10.19 23.96 -7.96
C GLU A 348 -8.81 24.64 -8.11
N LEU A 349 -7.74 23.85 -8.30
CA LEU A 349 -6.39 24.37 -8.54
C LEU A 349 -6.34 25.23 -9.81
N LEU A 350 -6.86 24.73 -10.93
CA LEU A 350 -6.82 25.45 -12.21
C LEU A 350 -7.57 26.78 -12.13
N ILE A 351 -8.77 26.78 -11.53
CA ILE A 351 -9.60 27.97 -11.35
C ILE A 351 -8.92 28.99 -10.43
N SER A 352 -8.48 28.56 -9.25
CA SER A 352 -7.82 29.45 -8.27
C SER A 352 -6.49 29.99 -8.77
N SER A 353 -5.82 29.25 -9.66
CA SER A 353 -4.61 29.69 -10.33
C SER A 353 -4.88 30.50 -11.60
N GLY A 354 -6.12 30.80 -11.97
CA GLY A 354 -6.42 31.55 -13.19
C GLY A 354 -5.93 30.90 -14.49
N LEU A 355 -5.75 29.57 -14.50
CA LEU A 355 -5.37 28.81 -15.69
C LEU A 355 -6.64 28.37 -16.43
N GLY A 356 -6.89 28.98 -17.58
CA GLY A 356 -7.98 28.57 -18.47
C GLY A 356 -7.76 27.15 -19.00
N TYR A 357 -8.82 26.35 -19.08
CA TYR A 357 -8.74 25.00 -19.63
C TYR A 357 -9.99 24.65 -20.45
N GLY A 358 -9.79 23.86 -21.50
CA GLY A 358 -10.85 23.28 -22.33
C GLY A 358 -11.46 22.01 -21.73
N SER A 359 -11.54 20.94 -22.52
CA SER A 359 -12.09 19.67 -22.02
C SER A 359 -11.21 19.05 -20.92
N PHE A 360 -11.84 18.70 -19.80
CA PHE A 360 -11.21 17.99 -18.68
C PHE A 360 -11.81 16.59 -18.58
N ARG A 361 -10.97 15.56 -18.58
CA ARG A 361 -11.38 14.16 -18.40
C ARG A 361 -10.56 13.52 -17.29
N ALA A 362 -11.25 12.86 -16.35
CA ALA A 362 -10.63 12.09 -15.30
C ALA A 362 -10.88 10.60 -15.53
N PHE A 363 -9.88 9.77 -15.26
CA PHE A 363 -10.01 8.31 -15.32
C PHE A 363 -9.38 7.67 -14.09
N ALA A 364 -9.93 6.54 -13.68
CA ALA A 364 -9.32 5.71 -12.66
C ALA A 364 -9.37 4.22 -13.00
N THR A 365 -8.34 3.53 -12.54
CA THR A 365 -8.23 2.07 -12.46
C THR A 365 -7.64 1.73 -11.10
N PRO A 366 -7.67 0.46 -10.65
CA PRO A 366 -7.05 0.07 -9.39
C PRO A 366 -5.59 0.51 -9.22
N ARG A 367 -4.84 0.76 -10.31
CA ARG A 367 -3.42 1.15 -10.22
C ARG A 367 -3.12 2.58 -10.66
N ARG A 368 -4.12 3.40 -11.00
CA ARG A 368 -3.86 4.77 -11.47
C ARG A 368 -5.06 5.70 -11.35
N LEU A 369 -4.76 6.95 -11.01
CA LEU A 369 -5.64 8.12 -11.17
C LEU A 369 -5.06 8.99 -12.28
N ILE A 370 -5.88 9.39 -13.25
CA ILE A 370 -5.43 10.15 -14.43
C ILE A 370 -6.33 11.37 -14.64
N ALA A 371 -5.72 12.51 -14.95
CA ALA A 371 -6.40 13.68 -15.49
C ALA A 371 -5.77 14.04 -16.84
N ILE A 372 -6.63 14.27 -17.83
CA ILE A 372 -6.26 14.67 -19.19
C ILE A 372 -7.01 15.95 -19.53
N ILE A 373 -6.26 16.96 -19.96
CA ILE A 373 -6.78 18.24 -20.43
C ILE A 373 -6.22 18.47 -21.82
N ASN A 374 -7.07 18.63 -22.83
CA ASN A 374 -6.59 18.79 -24.19
C ASN A 374 -6.05 20.21 -24.47
N ASP A 375 -6.65 21.22 -23.83
CA ASP A 375 -6.38 22.63 -24.08
C ASP A 375 -6.16 23.35 -22.74
N LEU A 376 -4.99 23.19 -22.13
CA LEU A 376 -4.62 23.93 -20.93
C LEU A 376 -3.82 25.17 -21.31
N ALA A 377 -4.23 26.35 -20.82
CA ALA A 377 -3.49 27.59 -21.03
C ALA A 377 -2.04 27.42 -20.55
N SER A 378 -1.07 27.74 -21.41
CA SER A 378 0.36 27.59 -21.09
C SER A 378 0.86 28.63 -20.08
N ARG A 379 0.08 29.68 -19.83
CA ARG A 379 0.38 30.76 -18.88
C ARG A 379 -0.91 31.36 -18.33
N GLN A 380 -0.84 31.94 -17.13
CA GLN A 380 -1.87 32.83 -16.63
C GLN A 380 -2.00 34.06 -17.55
N ALA A 381 -3.22 34.60 -17.66
CA ALA A 381 -3.40 35.92 -18.25
C ALA A 381 -2.70 36.99 -17.39
N ASP A 382 -2.14 38.00 -18.06
CA ASP A 382 -1.64 39.18 -17.35
C ASP A 382 -2.84 39.91 -16.71
N SER A 383 -2.70 40.35 -15.46
CA SER A 383 -3.77 41.04 -14.73
C SER A 383 -3.40 42.48 -14.44
N GLU A 384 -4.36 43.38 -14.52
CA GLU A 384 -4.22 44.78 -14.11
C GLU A 384 -5.17 45.05 -12.92
N GLU A 385 -4.62 45.50 -11.79
CA GLU A 385 -5.40 45.88 -10.61
C GLU A 385 -5.22 47.37 -10.31
N GLU A 386 -6.33 48.09 -10.11
CA GLU A 386 -6.30 49.50 -9.74
C GLU A 386 -6.39 49.67 -8.23
N VAL A 387 -5.31 50.10 -7.60
CA VAL A 387 -5.25 50.28 -6.15
C VAL A 387 -5.42 51.74 -5.80
N LYS A 388 -6.39 52.01 -4.91
CA LYS A 388 -6.64 53.35 -4.38
C LYS A 388 -5.63 53.68 -3.28
N GLY A 389 -4.91 54.78 -3.48
CA GLY A 389 -3.93 55.35 -2.58
C GLY A 389 -4.43 56.54 -1.76
N PRO A 390 -3.52 57.27 -1.10
CA PRO A 390 -3.85 58.40 -0.25
C PRO A 390 -4.54 59.54 -1.02
N PRO A 391 -5.41 60.34 -0.35
CA PRO A 391 -6.01 61.52 -0.96
C PRO A 391 -4.94 62.58 -1.26
N ARG A 392 -5.17 63.39 -2.29
CA ARG A 392 -4.22 64.40 -2.80
C ARG A 392 -3.65 65.34 -1.74
N LYS A 393 -4.48 65.70 -0.75
CA LYS A 393 -4.07 66.55 0.40
C LYS A 393 -2.97 65.93 1.28
N ILE A 394 -2.82 64.61 1.26
CA ILE A 394 -1.82 63.87 2.05
C ILE A 394 -0.67 63.43 1.14
N ALA A 395 -0.94 63.26 -0.15
CA ALA A 395 -0.04 62.68 -1.13
C ALA A 395 0.83 63.71 -1.87
N VAL A 396 0.49 65.02 -1.81
CA VAL A 396 1.27 66.12 -2.41
C VAL A 396 1.54 67.18 -1.36
N ASP A 397 2.76 67.73 -1.33
CA ASP A 397 3.16 68.82 -0.44
C ASP A 397 2.86 70.22 -1.00
N GLU A 398 3.26 71.26 -0.27
CA GLU A 398 3.04 72.67 -0.62
C GLU A 398 3.78 73.11 -1.90
N ASN A 399 4.81 72.36 -2.32
CA ASN A 399 5.59 72.63 -3.54
C ASN A 399 5.08 71.84 -4.75
N GLY A 400 4.08 70.97 -4.58
CA GLY A 400 3.56 70.12 -5.63
C GLY A 400 4.30 68.79 -5.79
N GLU A 401 5.21 68.43 -4.86
CA GLU A 401 5.97 67.19 -4.89
C GLU A 401 5.28 66.07 -4.10
N LEU A 402 5.56 64.81 -4.46
CA LEU A 402 4.98 63.64 -3.80
C LEU A 402 5.52 63.48 -2.38
N THR A 403 4.64 63.38 -1.40
CA THR A 403 5.02 63.20 0.01
C THR A 403 5.54 61.78 0.27
N GLY A 404 6.14 61.57 1.45
CA GLY A 404 6.54 60.23 1.90
C GLY A 404 5.38 59.21 1.95
N ALA A 405 4.13 59.66 2.11
CA ALA A 405 2.96 58.79 2.05
C ALA A 405 2.66 58.31 0.63
N ALA A 406 2.84 59.17 -0.38
CA ALA A 406 2.69 58.79 -1.79
C ALA A 406 3.86 57.92 -2.27
N LEU A 407 5.09 58.24 -1.89
CA LEU A 407 6.27 57.43 -2.22
C LEU A 407 6.22 56.05 -1.54
N GLY A 408 5.78 55.99 -0.29
CA GLY A 408 5.53 54.72 0.41
C GLY A 408 4.44 53.88 -0.25
N PHE A 409 3.39 54.51 -0.76
CA PHE A 409 2.35 53.85 -1.56
C PHE A 409 2.91 53.29 -2.89
N CYS A 410 3.71 54.07 -3.62
CA CYS A 410 4.34 53.62 -4.86
C CYS A 410 5.27 52.42 -4.60
N LYS A 411 6.13 52.52 -3.59
CA LYS A 411 7.06 51.45 -3.19
C LYS A 411 6.33 50.18 -2.75
N LYS A 412 5.24 50.31 -1.99
CA LYS A 412 4.44 49.16 -1.53
C LYS A 412 3.83 48.38 -2.71
N ASN A 413 3.43 49.08 -3.76
CA ASN A 413 2.75 48.50 -4.92
C ASN A 413 3.70 48.24 -6.11
N GLY A 414 5.00 48.52 -5.97
CA GLY A 414 6.01 48.25 -7.01
C GLY A 414 5.88 49.09 -8.28
N VAL A 415 5.25 50.27 -8.20
CA VAL A 415 5.03 51.18 -9.33
C VAL A 415 5.93 52.42 -9.23
N ASP A 416 6.31 53.01 -10.36
CA ASP A 416 7.05 54.27 -10.38
C ASP A 416 6.12 55.43 -9.99
N ALA A 417 6.68 56.45 -9.35
CA ALA A 417 5.97 57.69 -9.02
C ALA A 417 5.51 58.46 -10.28
N ALA A 418 6.07 58.17 -11.45
CA ALA A 418 5.60 58.69 -12.73
C ALA A 418 4.35 57.98 -13.28
N ASP A 419 4.05 56.76 -12.83
CA ASP A 419 3.00 55.88 -13.38
C ASP A 419 1.69 55.91 -12.58
N VAL A 420 1.57 56.82 -11.62
CA VAL A 420 0.38 56.98 -10.76
C VAL A 420 -0.53 58.10 -11.26
N GLU A 421 -1.84 57.85 -11.18
CA GLU A 421 -2.86 58.76 -11.72
C GLU A 421 -3.69 59.40 -10.59
N TRP A 422 -4.23 60.59 -10.84
CA TRP A 422 -5.20 61.23 -9.96
C TRP A 422 -6.62 60.94 -10.43
N ARG A 423 -7.48 60.46 -9.53
CA ARG A 423 -8.90 60.25 -9.83
C ARG A 423 -9.80 60.85 -8.75
N ASP A 424 -10.83 61.54 -9.20
CA ASP A 424 -11.79 62.19 -8.31
C ASP A 424 -12.93 61.23 -7.94
N LEU A 425 -13.12 61.01 -6.65
CA LEU A 425 -14.25 60.26 -6.10
C LEU A 425 -14.99 61.09 -5.06
N LYS A 426 -16.28 61.34 -5.27
CA LYS A 426 -17.17 62.06 -4.34
C LYS A 426 -16.59 63.40 -3.84
N GLY A 427 -15.97 64.17 -4.75
CA GLY A 427 -15.41 65.49 -4.46
C GLY A 427 -14.02 65.50 -3.80
N GLN A 428 -13.34 64.36 -3.71
CA GLN A 428 -11.95 64.26 -3.26
C GLN A 428 -11.10 63.50 -4.28
N SER A 429 -9.93 64.07 -4.59
CA SER A 429 -8.95 63.47 -5.51
C SER A 429 -8.05 62.48 -4.77
N TYR A 430 -7.91 61.27 -5.29
CA TYR A 430 -7.07 60.21 -4.72
C TYR A 430 -6.01 59.78 -5.74
N LEU A 431 -4.86 59.36 -5.22
CA LEU A 431 -3.81 58.73 -6.00
C LEU A 431 -4.25 57.30 -6.35
N TYR A 432 -4.08 56.87 -7.59
CA TYR A 432 -4.35 55.52 -8.06
C TYR A 432 -3.10 54.95 -8.73
N ALA A 433 -2.85 53.66 -8.51
CA ALA A 433 -1.81 52.91 -9.21
C ALA A 433 -2.44 51.75 -9.96
N THR A 434 -2.06 51.58 -11.23
CA THR A 434 -2.40 50.39 -12.01
C THR A 434 -1.26 49.39 -11.88
N ILE A 435 -1.47 48.34 -11.10
CA ILE A 435 -0.50 47.28 -10.88
C ILE A 435 -0.66 46.24 -11.99
N LYS A 436 0.34 46.13 -12.86
CA LYS A 436 0.40 45.10 -13.90
C LYS A 436 1.17 43.89 -13.41
N THR A 437 0.49 42.77 -13.20
CA THR A 437 1.12 41.51 -12.81
C THR A 437 1.24 40.62 -14.03
N LYS A 438 2.47 40.26 -14.41
CA LYS A 438 2.70 39.29 -15.47
C LYS A 438 2.25 37.91 -15.00
N GLY A 439 1.43 37.26 -15.81
CA GLY A 439 0.98 35.89 -15.57
C GLY A 439 2.15 34.91 -15.58
N ARG A 440 2.11 33.94 -14.67
CA ARG A 440 3.14 32.90 -14.51
C ARG A 440 2.92 31.73 -15.47
N HIS A 441 4.01 31.07 -15.86
CA HIS A 441 3.94 29.87 -16.71
C HIS A 441 3.20 28.74 -15.99
N ALA A 442 2.29 28.05 -16.71
CA ALA A 442 1.46 27.00 -16.13
C ALA A 442 2.32 25.88 -15.51
N GLY A 443 3.41 25.51 -16.16
CA GLY A 443 4.34 24.50 -15.66
C GLY A 443 4.97 24.84 -14.28
N GLU A 444 5.23 26.11 -13.99
CA GLU A 444 5.73 26.53 -12.66
C GLU A 444 4.65 26.37 -11.59
N ILE A 445 3.43 26.84 -11.90
CA ILE A 445 2.28 26.77 -11.00
C ILE A 445 1.97 25.31 -10.67
N LEU A 446 1.93 24.46 -11.70
CA LEU A 446 1.64 23.03 -11.57
C LEU A 446 2.75 22.30 -10.80
N SER A 447 4.03 22.56 -11.10
CA SER A 447 5.15 21.98 -10.34
C SER A 447 5.05 22.28 -8.84
N GLU A 448 4.66 23.51 -8.47
CA GLU A 448 4.49 23.91 -7.06
C GLU A 448 3.21 23.34 -6.42
N SER A 449 2.13 23.20 -7.19
CA SER A 449 0.79 22.98 -6.62
C SER A 449 0.29 21.53 -6.70
N LEU A 450 0.78 20.73 -7.66
CA LEU A 450 0.35 19.35 -7.85
C LEU A 450 0.60 18.43 -6.62
N PRO A 451 1.72 18.55 -5.87
CA PRO A 451 1.89 17.81 -4.62
C PRO A 451 0.72 18.04 -3.63
N SER A 452 0.22 19.27 -3.53
CA SER A 452 -0.90 19.62 -2.65
C SER A 452 -2.22 19.01 -3.11
N VAL A 453 -2.42 18.86 -4.42
CA VAL A 453 -3.61 18.18 -4.97
C VAL A 453 -3.62 16.72 -4.57
N ILE A 454 -2.48 16.02 -4.73
CA ILE A 454 -2.37 14.60 -4.39
C ILE A 454 -2.54 14.40 -2.88
N SER A 455 -1.99 15.30 -2.05
CA SER A 455 -2.11 15.20 -0.59
C SER A 455 -3.51 15.42 -0.03
N LYS A 456 -4.40 16.07 -0.79
CA LYS A 456 -5.78 16.36 -0.36
C LYS A 456 -6.73 15.19 -0.58
N ILE A 457 -6.31 14.12 -1.27
CA ILE A 457 -7.13 12.93 -1.46
C ILE A 457 -7.24 12.18 -0.11
N GLY A 458 -8.44 12.18 0.46
CA GLY A 458 -8.74 11.51 1.71
C GLY A 458 -9.21 10.07 1.50
N PHE A 459 -8.80 9.18 2.40
CA PHE A 459 -9.20 7.77 2.43
C PHE A 459 -9.61 7.36 3.85
N VAL A 460 -10.45 6.33 3.96
CA VAL A 460 -10.93 5.81 5.26
C VAL A 460 -9.79 5.17 6.05
N LYS A 461 -8.98 4.34 5.37
CA LYS A 461 -7.76 3.76 5.92
C LYS A 461 -6.58 4.19 5.06
N THR A 462 -5.45 4.47 5.71
CA THR A 462 -4.21 4.86 5.04
C THR A 462 -3.04 4.11 5.64
N MET A 463 -1.97 4.03 4.87
CA MET A 463 -0.70 3.44 5.27
C MET A 463 0.47 4.33 4.88
N ARG A 464 1.56 4.17 5.62
CA ARG A 464 2.91 4.56 5.22
C ARG A 464 3.59 3.35 4.58
N TRP A 465 4.50 3.58 3.65
CA TRP A 465 5.22 2.50 2.96
C TRP A 465 6.70 2.78 2.71
N ASN A 466 7.16 4.00 2.96
CA ASN A 466 8.55 4.40 2.75
C ASN A 466 8.95 5.49 3.76
N ALA A 467 10.20 5.94 3.66
CA ALA A 467 10.79 6.93 4.54
C ALA A 467 10.18 8.34 4.44
N SER A 468 9.32 8.65 3.44
CA SER A 468 8.70 9.98 3.35
C SER A 468 7.66 10.21 4.45
N GLY A 469 7.19 9.15 5.11
CA GLY A 469 6.15 9.20 6.15
C GLY A 469 4.76 9.60 5.62
N THR A 470 4.62 9.78 4.30
CA THR A 470 3.35 10.14 3.67
C THR A 470 2.34 9.02 3.81
N ALA A 471 1.10 9.38 4.12
CA ALA A 471 -0.01 8.45 4.22
C ALA A 471 -0.81 8.44 2.91
N PHE A 472 -1.18 7.27 2.42
CA PHE A 472 -2.04 7.08 1.25
C PHE A 472 -2.76 5.73 1.36
N SER A 473 -3.81 5.47 0.57
CA SER A 473 -4.52 4.18 0.62
C SER A 473 -3.59 3.01 0.30
N ARG A 474 -2.77 3.12 -0.76
CA ARG A 474 -1.76 2.12 -1.16
C ARG A 474 -0.49 2.81 -1.67
N PRO A 475 0.67 2.12 -1.72
CA PRO A 475 1.93 2.74 -2.13
C PRO A 475 1.85 3.42 -3.51
N ILE A 476 2.23 4.69 -3.58
CA ILE A 476 2.48 5.38 -4.85
C ILE A 476 3.81 4.88 -5.39
N ARG A 477 3.82 4.46 -6.67
CA ARG A 477 4.97 3.83 -7.32
C ARG A 477 5.53 4.67 -8.49
N TRP A 478 4.70 5.46 -9.16
CA TRP A 478 5.16 6.39 -10.20
C TRP A 478 4.22 7.60 -10.32
N ILE A 479 4.74 8.69 -10.88
CA ILE A 479 3.95 9.88 -11.23
C ILE A 479 4.35 10.30 -12.64
N THR A 480 3.38 10.40 -13.55
CA THR A 480 3.59 10.94 -14.90
C THR A 480 2.99 12.34 -14.95
N ALA A 481 3.75 13.37 -15.33
CA ALA A 481 3.22 14.73 -15.43
C ALA A 481 3.84 15.49 -16.61
N LEU A 482 3.02 15.77 -17.63
CA LEU A 482 3.46 16.43 -18.86
C LEU A 482 2.55 17.61 -19.23
N LEU A 483 3.15 18.67 -19.76
CA LEU A 483 2.50 19.84 -20.38
C LEU A 483 3.04 19.97 -21.81
N GLY A 484 2.24 19.65 -22.81
CA GLY A 484 2.72 19.44 -24.18
C GLY A 484 3.79 18.35 -24.21
N ASP A 485 4.99 18.69 -24.68
CA ASP A 485 6.15 17.79 -24.73
C ASP A 485 7.06 17.91 -23.48
N GLU A 486 6.73 18.85 -22.59
CA GLU A 486 7.55 19.22 -21.45
C GLU A 486 7.12 18.48 -20.18
N GLU A 487 8.11 18.05 -19.40
CA GLU A 487 7.89 17.38 -18.12
C GLU A 487 7.68 18.39 -17.00
N ILE A 488 6.61 18.22 -16.22
CA ILE A 488 6.39 18.98 -14.99
C ILE A 488 7.09 18.24 -13.86
N VAL A 489 8.26 18.73 -13.48
CA VAL A 489 9.10 18.13 -12.44
C VAL A 489 8.62 18.55 -11.05
N PHE A 490 8.23 17.60 -10.22
CA PHE A 490 7.96 17.77 -8.79
C PHE A 490 8.20 16.42 -8.08
N GLU A 491 8.15 16.44 -6.75
CA GLU A 491 8.23 15.24 -5.93
C GLU A 491 7.05 15.16 -4.97
N TYR A 492 6.51 13.96 -4.79
CA TYR A 492 5.51 13.66 -3.77
C TYR A 492 5.74 12.27 -3.20
N ALA A 493 5.66 12.14 -1.87
CA ALA A 493 5.84 10.86 -1.16
C ALA A 493 7.15 10.11 -1.50
N GLY A 494 8.25 10.83 -1.76
CA GLY A 494 9.53 10.22 -2.17
C GLY A 494 9.57 9.75 -3.63
N ILE A 495 8.57 10.12 -4.44
CA ILE A 495 8.44 9.77 -5.86
C ILE A 495 8.51 11.04 -6.71
N LYS A 496 9.54 11.12 -7.54
CA LYS A 496 9.70 12.20 -8.53
C LYS A 496 8.77 11.95 -9.73
N SER A 497 8.10 12.99 -10.20
CA SER A 497 7.36 12.93 -11.45
C SER A 497 8.30 12.72 -12.65
N GLY A 498 7.75 12.16 -13.72
CA GLY A 498 8.49 11.87 -14.93
C GLY A 498 7.60 11.72 -16.16
N ARG A 499 8.19 11.12 -17.20
CA ARG A 499 7.54 10.81 -18.49
C ARG A 499 7.25 9.32 -18.69
N GLU A 500 7.21 8.55 -17.62
CA GLU A 500 7.02 7.09 -17.68
C GLU A 500 5.76 6.68 -16.92
N SER A 501 4.85 6.01 -17.63
CA SER A 501 3.77 5.25 -17.00
C SER A 501 4.18 3.78 -16.80
N CYS A 502 3.36 2.99 -16.12
CA CYS A 502 3.60 1.56 -15.91
C CYS A 502 2.49 0.69 -16.53
N GLY A 503 2.89 -0.42 -17.14
CA GLY A 503 2.00 -1.43 -17.71
C GLY A 503 1.36 -2.39 -16.69
N LEU A 504 0.65 -3.39 -17.21
CA LEU A 504 0.15 -4.51 -16.43
C LEU A 504 1.32 -5.40 -15.97
N ARG A 505 1.20 -6.03 -14.80
CA ARG A 505 2.17 -7.03 -14.36
C ARG A 505 1.94 -8.30 -15.17
N VAL A 506 2.96 -8.74 -15.89
CA VAL A 506 2.94 -9.98 -16.67
C VAL A 506 4.13 -10.82 -16.23
N SER A 507 3.87 -12.09 -15.91
CA SER A 507 4.89 -13.12 -15.68
C SER A 507 6.01 -12.71 -14.71
N GLY A 508 5.70 -12.39 -13.45
CA GLY A 508 6.69 -12.25 -12.36
C GLY A 508 7.76 -11.15 -12.50
N GLY A 509 7.74 -10.39 -13.60
CA GLY A 509 8.65 -9.28 -13.85
C GLY A 509 8.10 -7.94 -13.39
N LEU A 510 8.96 -6.93 -13.38
CA LEU A 510 8.55 -5.53 -13.23
C LEU A 510 7.50 -5.17 -14.28
N ALA A 511 6.44 -4.50 -13.84
CA ALA A 511 5.49 -3.88 -14.75
C ALA A 511 6.27 -3.08 -15.82
N PRO A 512 6.08 -3.36 -17.11
CA PRO A 512 6.90 -2.75 -18.15
C PRO A 512 6.65 -1.26 -18.17
N LYS A 513 7.73 -0.48 -18.17
CA LYS A 513 7.65 0.97 -18.31
C LYS A 513 7.08 1.35 -19.68
N ILE A 514 6.23 2.37 -19.69
CA ILE A 514 5.60 2.92 -20.88
C ILE A 514 6.14 4.34 -21.03
N PRO A 515 7.11 4.57 -21.94
CA PRO A 515 7.59 5.92 -22.21
C PRO A 515 6.48 6.73 -22.87
N ILE A 516 6.26 7.94 -22.38
CA ILE A 516 5.29 8.89 -22.92
C ILE A 516 6.07 10.03 -23.59
N GLY A 517 5.86 10.20 -24.90
CA GLY A 517 6.54 11.23 -25.69
C GLY A 517 6.04 12.64 -25.34
N SER A 518 4.73 12.83 -25.48
CA SER A 518 4.00 14.05 -25.17
C SER A 518 2.73 13.77 -24.37
N ALA A 519 2.14 14.80 -23.77
CA ALA A 519 0.82 14.71 -23.14
C ALA A 519 -0.27 14.23 -24.13
N ALA A 520 -0.15 14.57 -25.42
CA ALA A 520 -1.10 14.14 -26.45
C ALA A 520 -1.02 12.64 -26.76
N ASP A 521 0.15 12.02 -26.58
CA ASP A 521 0.37 10.61 -26.85
C ASP A 521 -0.08 9.68 -25.72
N PHE A 522 -0.44 10.24 -24.55
CA PHE A 522 -0.65 9.45 -23.35
C PHE A 522 -1.70 8.34 -23.54
N GLU A 523 -2.90 8.68 -24.02
CA GLU A 523 -3.98 7.70 -24.17
C GLU A 523 -3.64 6.60 -25.19
N SER A 524 -2.99 6.96 -26.29
CA SER A 524 -2.61 6.00 -27.33
C SER A 524 -1.51 5.06 -26.83
N ALA A 525 -0.53 5.59 -26.08
CA ALA A 525 0.52 4.81 -25.45
C ALA A 525 -0.03 3.82 -24.42
N ILE A 526 -0.95 4.26 -23.54
CA ILE A 526 -1.61 3.38 -22.56
C ILE A 526 -2.47 2.30 -23.25
N ARG A 527 -3.28 2.70 -24.25
CA ARG A 527 -4.14 1.78 -25.00
C ARG A 527 -3.33 0.72 -25.76
N SER A 528 -2.15 1.06 -26.29
CA SER A 528 -1.25 0.11 -26.96
C SER A 528 -0.79 -1.03 -26.04
N ARG A 529 -0.82 -0.81 -24.71
CA ARG A 529 -0.52 -1.80 -23.67
C ARG A 529 -1.77 -2.52 -23.14
N ARG A 530 -2.88 -2.46 -23.89
CA ARG A 530 -4.18 -3.10 -23.58
C ARG A 530 -4.83 -2.60 -22.28
N ILE A 531 -4.44 -1.42 -21.81
CA ILE A 531 -5.06 -0.78 -20.65
C ILE A 531 -6.21 0.09 -21.16
N VAL A 532 -7.41 -0.16 -20.62
CA VAL A 532 -8.63 0.58 -20.94
C VAL A 532 -8.96 1.50 -19.77
N LEU A 533 -8.94 2.82 -20.01
CA LEU A 533 -9.07 3.83 -18.95
C LEU A 533 -10.52 4.08 -18.52
N GLY A 534 -11.48 4.03 -19.44
CA GLY A 534 -12.89 4.29 -19.14
C GLY A 534 -13.56 3.11 -18.44
N VAL A 535 -14.22 3.37 -17.30
CA VAL A 535 -15.00 2.36 -16.55
C VAL A 535 -16.10 1.77 -17.45
N SER A 536 -16.87 2.61 -18.13
CA SER A 536 -17.95 2.16 -19.02
C SER A 536 -17.44 1.34 -20.20
N GLU A 537 -16.28 1.71 -20.78
CA GLU A 537 -15.65 0.93 -21.86
C GLU A 537 -15.18 -0.44 -21.34
N ARG A 538 -14.59 -0.50 -20.14
CA ARG A 538 -14.21 -1.77 -19.50
C ARG A 538 -15.44 -2.64 -19.24
N ARG A 539 -16.50 -2.08 -18.67
CA ARG A 539 -17.75 -2.80 -18.34
C ARG A 539 -18.35 -3.43 -19.59
N GLU A 540 -18.46 -2.66 -20.69
CA GLU A 540 -19.03 -3.17 -21.93
C GLU A 540 -18.16 -4.27 -22.55
N ARG A 541 -16.83 -4.09 -22.59
CA ARG A 541 -15.92 -5.14 -23.06
C ARG A 541 -16.03 -6.43 -22.26
N ILE A 542 -16.11 -6.34 -20.92
CA ILE A 542 -16.29 -7.51 -20.07
C ILE A 542 -17.64 -8.16 -20.39
N ARG A 543 -18.71 -7.38 -20.51
CA ARG A 543 -20.05 -7.88 -20.88
C ARG A 543 -20.01 -8.67 -22.18
N GLU A 544 -19.42 -8.10 -23.23
CA GLU A 544 -19.25 -8.76 -24.53
C GLU A 544 -18.44 -10.05 -24.41
N MET A 545 -17.34 -10.05 -23.65
CA MET A 545 -16.50 -11.23 -23.43
C MET A 545 -17.24 -12.34 -22.70
N VAL A 546 -17.99 -12.02 -21.64
CA VAL A 546 -18.77 -13.01 -20.88
C VAL A 546 -19.87 -13.59 -21.76
N LEU A 547 -20.62 -12.75 -22.50
CA LEU A 547 -21.67 -13.20 -23.42
C LEU A 547 -21.12 -14.14 -24.50
N LYS A 548 -19.98 -13.78 -25.10
CA LYS A 548 -19.30 -14.60 -26.10
C LYS A 548 -18.82 -15.94 -25.52
N THR A 549 -18.25 -15.91 -24.32
CA THR A 549 -17.73 -17.11 -23.65
C THR A 549 -18.87 -18.06 -23.26
N ALA A 550 -19.94 -17.53 -22.65
CA ALA A 550 -21.14 -18.30 -22.31
C ALA A 550 -21.76 -18.95 -23.56
N SER A 551 -21.91 -18.18 -24.64
CA SER A 551 -22.43 -18.70 -25.91
C SER A 551 -21.57 -19.83 -26.49
N SER A 552 -20.24 -19.77 -26.30
CA SER A 552 -19.31 -20.78 -26.83
C SER A 552 -19.45 -22.16 -26.17
N VAL A 553 -20.04 -22.23 -24.97
CA VAL A 553 -20.31 -23.46 -24.23
C VAL A 553 -21.80 -23.81 -24.15
N GLY A 554 -22.65 -23.09 -24.92
CA GLY A 554 -24.10 -23.26 -24.89
C GLY A 554 -24.77 -22.78 -23.60
N GLY A 555 -24.06 -21.95 -22.81
CA GLY A 555 -24.57 -21.38 -21.56
C GLY A 555 -25.30 -20.06 -21.77
N THR A 556 -26.20 -19.73 -20.85
CA THR A 556 -26.88 -18.43 -20.75
C THR A 556 -26.45 -17.72 -19.47
N ILE A 557 -26.28 -16.40 -19.54
CA ILE A 557 -25.97 -15.57 -18.37
C ILE A 557 -27.29 -15.22 -17.68
N ALA A 558 -27.39 -15.40 -16.36
CA ALA A 558 -28.56 -14.95 -15.61
C ALA A 558 -28.66 -13.41 -15.61
N ASP A 559 -29.87 -12.87 -15.67
CA ASP A 559 -30.11 -11.43 -15.85
C ASP A 559 -29.39 -10.55 -14.81
N GLU A 560 -29.22 -11.04 -13.58
CA GLU A 560 -28.46 -10.39 -12.50
C GLU A 560 -26.97 -10.15 -12.86
N TYR A 561 -26.38 -10.96 -13.74
CA TYR A 561 -25.01 -10.78 -14.26
C TYR A 561 -24.96 -10.08 -15.62
N THR A 562 -26.10 -9.92 -16.30
CA THR A 562 -26.17 -9.14 -17.54
C THR A 562 -26.02 -7.64 -17.28
N GLY A 563 -26.23 -7.21 -16.04
CA GLY A 563 -26.04 -5.84 -15.58
C GLY A 563 -24.70 -5.53 -14.93
N LEU A 564 -23.70 -6.44 -14.96
CA LEU A 564 -22.37 -6.33 -14.32
C LEU A 564 -22.30 -5.21 -13.27
N GLY A 565 -22.89 -5.52 -12.11
CA GLY A 565 -23.29 -4.62 -11.03
C GLY A 565 -22.22 -3.64 -10.54
N GLU A 566 -22.74 -2.64 -9.81
CA GLU A 566 -22.09 -1.43 -9.27
C GLU A 566 -20.56 -1.48 -9.16
#